data_AF-W1YSK9-F1
#
_entry.id   AF-W1YSK9-F1
#
_cell.length_a   1.000
_cell.length_b   1.000
_cell.length_c   1.000
_cell.angle_alpha   90.00
_cell.angle_beta   90.00
_cell.angle_gamma   90.00
#
_symmetry.space_group_name_H-M   'P 1'
#
loop_
_entity.id
_entity.type
_entity.pdbx_description
1 polymer ?
#
loop_
_entity_poly.entity_id
_entity_poly.type
_entity_poly.pdbx_seq_one_letter_code
_entity_poly.pdbx_strand_id
1 'polypeptide(L)'
;KHDFSRLPEIMSWDEYAFTKGKMSFIAQDFDNRNIITVLEGRTQAIIRNHFLRYDRAVRCQVKIITMDIFSPYYALAKQLF
;
A
#
# COMPACT_ATOMS: atom_id res chain seq x y z
N LYS A 1 4.30 17.13 1.33
CA LYS A 1 5.23 16.40 0.42
C LYS A 1 5.33 14.99 0.97
N HIS A 2 5.06 13.94 0.18
CA HIS A 2 5.16 12.57 0.68
C HIS A 2 6.63 12.24 0.96
N ASP A 3 6.88 11.65 2.13
CA ASP A 3 8.18 11.10 2.49
C ASP A 3 8.33 9.70 1.85
N PHE A 4 9.29 9.57 0.94
CA PHE A 4 9.60 8.31 0.25
C PHE A 4 10.87 7.64 0.78
N SER A 5 11.41 8.13 1.89
CA SER A 5 12.67 7.62 2.46
C SER A 5 12.48 6.41 3.37
N ARG A 6 11.25 6.13 3.83
CA ARG A 6 10.96 4.99 4.71
C ARG A 6 9.63 4.30 4.38
N LEU A 7 9.59 3.01 4.68
CA LEU A 7 8.38 2.22 4.83
C LEU A 7 8.49 1.39 6.13
N PRO A 8 7.37 1.02 6.77
CA PRO A 8 7.42 0.15 7.95
C PRO A 8 7.77 -1.29 7.57
N GLU A 9 8.24 -2.07 8.54
CA GLU A 9 8.50 -3.51 8.32
C GLU A 9 7.21 -4.31 8.15
N ILE A 10 6.13 -3.88 8.81
CA ILE A 10 4.80 -4.49 8.73
C ILE A 10 3.81 -3.44 8.21
N MET A 11 3.17 -3.74 7.09
CA MET A 11 2.25 -2.84 6.41
C MET A 11 0.89 -3.50 6.24
N SER A 12 -0.19 -2.73 6.34
CA SER A 12 -1.53 -3.18 6.01
C SER A 12 -2.02 -2.53 4.73
N TRP A 13 -2.58 -3.35 3.85
CA TRP A 13 -3.26 -2.93 2.63
C TRP A 13 -4.75 -3.26 2.75
N ASP A 14 -5.59 -2.26 2.49
CA ASP A 14 -7.03 -2.40 2.59
C ASP A 14 -7.74 -1.50 1.56
N GLU A 15 -9.07 -1.62 1.49
CA GLU A 15 -9.94 -0.76 0.69
C GLU A 15 -10.80 0.13 1.59
N TYR A 16 -10.91 1.40 1.21
CA TYR A 16 -11.72 2.40 1.90
C TYR A 16 -12.81 2.95 0.98
N ALA A 17 -14.07 2.88 1.40
CA ALA A 17 -15.20 3.44 0.66
C ALA A 17 -15.31 4.96 0.93
N PHE A 18 -15.07 5.79 -0.08
CA PHE A 18 -15.38 7.21 0.03
C PHE A 18 -16.88 7.46 -0.15
N THR A 19 -17.38 8.64 0.25
CA THR A 19 -18.81 9.05 0.30
C THR A 19 -19.61 8.94 -1.00
N LYS A 20 -19.02 8.45 -2.09
CA LYS A 20 -19.65 8.27 -3.41
C LYS A 20 -19.59 6.82 -3.95
N GLY A 21 -19.42 5.82 -3.07
CA GLY A 21 -19.45 4.40 -3.44
C GLY A 21 -18.24 3.92 -4.27
N LYS A 22 -17.21 4.75 -4.42
CA LYS A 22 -15.95 4.37 -5.06
C LYS A 22 -14.95 3.92 -3.99
N MET A 23 -14.49 2.68 -4.11
CA MET A 23 -13.43 2.13 -3.26
C MET A 23 -12.08 2.74 -3.63
N SER A 24 -11.36 3.16 -2.61
CA SER A 24 -10.00 3.71 -2.67
C SER A 24 -9.05 2.72 -2.00
N PHE A 25 -7.80 2.72 -2.42
CA PHE A 25 -6.78 1.92 -1.76
C PHE A 25 -6.21 2.70 -0.56
N ILE A 26 -6.01 2.01 0.56
CA ILE A 26 -5.32 2.55 1.73
C ILE A 26 -4.16 1.64 2.12
N ALA A 27 -3.02 2.25 2.42
CA ALA A 27 -1.92 1.59 3.09
C ALA A 27 -1.58 2.31 4.40
N GLN A 28 -1.36 1.52 5.45
CA GLN A 28 -1.02 2.02 6.77
C GLN A 28 0.07 1.17 7.41
N ASP A 29 0.78 1.79 8.34
CA ASP A 29 1.69 1.10 9.25
C ASP A 29 0.87 0.24 10.22
N PHE A 30 1.23 -1.02 10.34
CA PHE A 30 0.47 -1.98 11.15
C PHE A 30 0.57 -1.68 12.65
N ASP A 31 1.75 -1.27 13.14
CA ASP A 31 2.01 -1.16 14.58
C ASP A 31 1.37 0.08 15.19
N ASN A 32 1.49 1.21 14.50
CA ASN A 32 1.04 2.52 15.00
C ASN A 32 -0.19 3.06 14.28
N ARG A 33 -0.69 2.37 13.25
CA ARG A 33 -1.87 2.75 12.45
C ARG A 33 -1.72 4.07 11.71
N ASN A 34 -0.49 4.55 11.52
CA ASN A 34 -0.23 5.75 10.73
C ASN A 34 -0.53 5.47 9.25
N ILE A 35 -1.30 6.37 8.63
CA ILE A 35 -1.62 6.29 7.21
C ILE A 35 -0.35 6.60 6.41
N ILE A 36 0.08 5.65 5.59
CA ILE A 36 1.19 5.82 4.64
C ILE A 36 0.68 6.54 3.40
N THR A 37 -0.42 6.04 2.83
CA THR A 37 -1.05 6.63 1.66
C THR A 37 -2.52 6.25 1.54
N VAL A 38 -3.29 7.14 0.92
CA VAL A 38 -4.64 6.89 0.41
C VAL A 38 -4.61 7.23 -1.07
N LEU A 39 -5.04 6.29 -1.92
CA LEU A 39 -5.05 6.46 -3.37
C LEU A 39 -6.49 6.46 -3.87
N GLU A 40 -6.86 7.48 -4.64
CA GLU A 40 -8.14 7.55 -5.34
C GLU A 40 -8.17 6.47 -6.43
N GLY A 41 -8.76 5.32 -6.08
CA GLY A 41 -8.82 4.13 -6.91
C GLY A 41 -7.90 3.01 -6.45
N ARG A 42 -8.29 1.79 -6.83
CA ARG A 42 -7.72 0.53 -6.34
C ARG A 42 -7.13 -0.35 -7.44
N THR A 43 -6.86 0.22 -8.61
CA THR A 43 -6.28 -0.55 -9.72
C THR A 43 -4.82 -0.85 -9.45
N GLN A 44 -4.33 -2.01 -9.93
CA GLN A 44 -2.92 -2.39 -9.74
C GLN A 44 -1.95 -1.34 -10.31
N ALA A 45 -2.29 -0.66 -11.40
CA ALA A 45 -1.46 0.38 -11.99
C ALA A 45 -1.27 1.58 -11.06
N ILE A 46 -2.34 2.03 -10.39
CA ILE A 46 -2.29 3.16 -9.45
C ILE A 46 -1.39 2.80 -8.25
N ILE A 47 -1.62 1.63 -7.66
CA ILE A 47 -0.87 1.15 -6.50
C ILE A 47 0.61 0.94 -6.85
N ARG A 48 0.89 0.28 -7.98
CA ARG A 48 2.24 0.05 -8.49
C ARG A 48 2.99 1.36 -8.70
N ASN A 49 2.37 2.31 -9.39
CA ASN A 49 3.02 3.59 -9.70
C ASN A 49 3.32 4.40 -8.44
N HIS A 50 2.48 4.28 -7.40
CA HIS A 50 2.78 4.90 -6.10
C HIS A 50 4.03 4.27 -5.46
N PHE A 51 4.05 2.94 -5.31
CA PHE A 51 5.13 2.26 -4.60
C PHE A 51 6.47 2.25 -5.36
N LEU A 52 6.47 2.30 -6.69
CA LEU A 52 7.70 2.41 -7.49
C LEU A 52 8.44 3.76 -7.32
N ARG A 53 7.85 4.73 -6.61
CA ARG A 53 8.54 5.97 -6.21
C ARG A 53 9.48 5.79 -5.03
N TYR A 54 9.32 4.71 -4.26
CA TYR A 54 10.26 4.31 -3.23
C TYR A 54 11.41 3.53 -3.87
N ASP A 55 12.63 3.86 -3.46
CA ASP A 55 13.81 3.08 -3.86
C ASP A 55 13.63 1.62 -3.48
N ARG A 56 14.23 0.73 -4.28
CA ARG A 56 14.16 -0.72 -4.03
C ARG A 56 14.63 -1.09 -2.62
N ALA A 57 15.69 -0.42 -2.14
CA ALA A 57 16.21 -0.64 -0.79
C ALA A 57 15.19 -0.32 0.30
N VAL A 58 14.36 0.72 0.12
CA VAL A 58 13.29 1.09 1.06
C VAL A 58 12.15 0.09 0.98
N ARG A 59 11.76 -0.35 -0.23
CA ARG A 59 10.71 -1.37 -0.40
C ARG A 59 11.07 -2.71 0.23
N CYS A 60 12.31 -3.17 0.06
CA CYS A 60 12.77 -4.44 0.65
C CYS A 60 12.86 -4.43 2.18
N GLN A 61 12.62 -3.29 2.86
CA GLN A 61 12.46 -3.25 4.33
C GLN A 61 11.10 -3.77 4.79
N VAL A 62 10.09 -3.74 3.91
CA VAL A 62 8.78 -4.31 4.18
C VAL A 62 8.91 -5.83 4.19
N LYS A 63 8.63 -6.46 5.33
CA LYS A 63 8.74 -7.91 5.54
C LYS A 63 7.39 -8.59 5.48
N ILE A 64 6.35 -7.93 5.98
CA ILE A 64 5.01 -8.48 6.10
C ILE A 64 4.01 -7.47 5.54
N ILE A 65 3.13 -7.94 4.66
CA ILE A 65 1.97 -7.17 4.21
C ILE A 65 0.72 -7.94 4.60
N THR A 66 -0.09 -7.35 5.49
CA THR A 66 -1.41 -7.87 5.82
C THR A 66 -2.41 -7.32 4.79
N MET A 67 -3.20 -8.20 4.17
CA MET A 67 -4.21 -7.82 3.18
C MET A 67 -5.40 -8.77 3.26
N ASP A 68 -6.55 -8.35 2.71
CA ASP A 68 -7.73 -9.23 2.61
C ASP A 68 -7.47 -10.44 1.69
N ILE A 69 -7.98 -11.61 2.10
CA ILE A 69 -7.72 -12.94 1.56
C ILE A 69 -8.16 -13.09 0.09
N PHE A 70 -9.10 -12.29 -0.38
CA PHE A 70 -9.64 -12.38 -1.74
C PHE A 70 -9.16 -11.26 -2.69
N SER A 71 -8.01 -10.64 -2.40
CA SER A 71 -7.59 -9.49 -3.19
C SER A 71 -6.58 -9.81 -4.32
N PRO A 72 -6.75 -9.26 -5.54
CA PRO A 72 -5.72 -9.24 -6.58
C PRO A 72 -4.43 -8.49 -6.17
N TYR A 73 -4.36 -7.96 -4.95
CA TYR A 73 -3.16 -7.35 -4.36
C TYR A 73 -2.02 -8.33 -4.10
N TYR A 74 -2.29 -9.62 -3.86
CA TYR A 74 -1.24 -10.58 -3.52
C TYR A 74 -0.14 -10.66 -4.58
N ALA A 75 -0.55 -10.84 -5.85
CA ALA A 75 0.39 -10.92 -6.96
C ALA A 75 1.18 -9.60 -7.14
N LEU A 76 0.53 -8.46 -6.91
CA LEU A 76 1.17 -7.16 -7.02
C LEU A 76 2.16 -6.91 -5.89
N ALA A 77 1.80 -7.23 -4.65
CA ALA A 77 2.67 -7.10 -3.48
C ALA A 77 3.96 -7.90 -3.67
N LYS A 78 3.85 -9.15 -4.15
CA LYS A 78 4.99 -10.02 -4.46
C LYS A 78 5.93 -9.46 -5.53
N GLN A 79 5.44 -8.61 -6.43
CA GLN A 79 6.27 -7.93 -7.43
C GLN A 79 6.96 -6.68 -6.88
N LEU A 80 6.38 -6.06 -5.85
CA LEU A 80 6.76 -4.75 -5.35
C LEU A 80 7.66 -4.80 -4.11
N PHE A 81 7.64 -5.85 -3.29
CA PHE A 81 8.39 -5.93 -2.04
C PHE A 81 9.17 -7.24 -1.99
#